data_AF-A0AAW1JXZ5-F1
#
_entry.id   AF-A0AAW1JXZ5-F1
#
_cell.length_a   1.000
_cell.length_b   1.000
_cell.length_c   1.000
_cell.angle_alpha   90.00
_cell.angle_beta   90.00
_cell.angle_gamma   90.00
#
_symmetry.space_group_name_H-M   'P 1'
#
loop_
_entity.id
_entity.type
_entity.pdbx_description
1 polymer ?
#
loop_
_entity_poly.entity_id
_entity_poly.type
_entity_poly.pdbx_seq_one_letter_code
_entity_poly.pdbx_strand_id
1 'polypeptide(L)'
;MVPIQGAHENTPEYRYNRAHARARNCIERCIGVLKGRFRCILGERVLRYDPQKVGIIVNACVVLHNICIAGGMEFGAEGVAEANVDVVVEPLVDVLEEYV
;
A
#
# COMPACT_ATOMS: atom_id res chain seq x y z
N MET A 1 12.86 -4.21 8.27
CA MET A 1 13.82 -3.14 7.94
C MET A 1 13.83 -2.13 9.07
N VAL A 2 15.01 -1.80 9.62
CA VAL A 2 15.15 -0.99 10.84
C VAL A 2 15.83 0.34 10.51
N PRO A 3 15.27 1.50 10.92
CA PRO A 3 15.92 2.79 10.76
C PRO A 3 17.26 2.85 11.52
N ILE A 4 18.25 3.53 10.93
CA ILE A 4 19.56 3.73 11.56
C ILE A 4 19.43 4.88 12.58
N GLN A 5 19.64 4.61 13.86
CA GLN A 5 19.53 5.62 14.91
C GLN A 5 20.77 6.53 14.93
N GLY A 6 20.59 7.80 15.32
CA GLY A 6 21.70 8.75 15.47
C GLY A 6 22.36 9.20 14.16
N ALA A 7 21.71 9.00 13.01
CA ALA A 7 22.22 9.47 11.72
C ALA A 7 22.27 11.00 11.68
N HIS A 8 23.48 11.54 11.51
CA HIS A 8 23.68 12.99 11.35
C HIS A 8 23.18 13.45 9.98
N GLU A 9 22.76 14.71 9.87
CA GLU A 9 22.32 15.27 8.60
C GLU A 9 23.39 15.14 7.51
N ASN A 10 22.94 14.89 6.28
CA ASN A 10 23.75 14.69 5.07
C ASN A 10 24.65 13.45 5.03
N THR A 11 24.63 12.57 6.02
CA THR A 11 25.35 11.29 5.95
C THR A 11 24.60 10.26 5.08
N PRO A 12 25.27 9.20 4.60
CA PRO A 12 24.63 8.10 3.90
C PRO A 12 23.48 7.47 4.70
N GLU A 13 23.62 7.35 6.01
CA GLU A 13 22.62 6.80 6.93
C GLU A 13 21.37 7.68 6.98
N TYR A 14 21.53 9.01 6.99
CA TYR A 14 20.41 9.95 6.92
C TYR A 14 19.67 9.82 5.58
N ARG A 15 20.39 9.71 4.47
CA ARG A 15 19.79 9.51 3.14
C ARG A 15 19.02 8.20 3.06
N TYR A 16 19.57 7.12 3.61
CA TYR A 16 18.90 5.83 3.74
C TYR A 16 17.60 5.95 4.54
N ASN A 17 17.65 6.56 5.73
CA ASN A 17 16.49 6.74 6.58
C ASN A 17 15.39 7.58 5.90
N ARG A 18 15.78 8.64 5.19
CA ARG A 18 14.85 9.49 4.43
C ARG A 18 14.17 8.71 3.30
N ALA A 19 14.93 7.93 2.54
CA ALA A 19 14.39 7.08 1.48
C ALA A 19 13.45 6.01 2.06
N HIS A 20 13.86 5.36 3.15
CA HIS A 20 13.06 4.36 3.85
C HIS A 20 11.74 4.93 4.38
N ALA A 21 11.78 6.09 5.04
CA ALA A 21 10.61 6.76 5.56
C ALA A 21 9.63 7.12 4.43
N ARG A 22 10.13 7.60 3.30
CA ARG A 22 9.31 7.91 2.11
C ARG A 22 8.62 6.65 1.56
N ALA A 23 9.37 5.55 1.41
CA ALA A 23 8.82 4.29 0.93
C ALA A 23 7.75 3.74 1.89
N ARG A 24 8.04 3.75 3.19
CA ARG A 24 7.10 3.31 4.23
C ARG A 24 5.81 4.13 4.21
N ASN A 25 5.91 5.45 4.14
CA ASN A 25 4.76 6.34 4.09
C ASN A 25 3.85 6.02 2.88
N CYS A 26 4.44 5.81 1.70
CA CYS A 26 3.70 5.39 0.51
C CYS A 26 2.91 4.08 0.74
N ILE A 27 3.59 3.05 1.26
CA ILE A 27 2.98 1.74 1.52
C ILE A 27 1.88 1.83 2.59
N GLU A 28 2.14 2.54 3.69
CA GLU A 28 1.16 2.71 4.77
C GLU A 28 -0.11 3.41 4.30
N ARG A 29 0.03 4.46 3.49
CA ARG A 29 -1.11 5.16 2.87
C ARG A 29 -1.90 4.25 1.95
N CYS A 30 -1.23 3.52 1.07
CA CYS A 30 -1.87 2.55 0.17
C CYS A 30 -2.67 1.49 0.95
N ILE A 31 -2.07 0.93 2.00
CA ILE A 31 -2.73 -0.04 2.90
C ILE A 31 -3.95 0.60 3.59
N GLY A 32 -3.84 1.86 4.03
CA GLY A 32 -4.95 2.59 4.63
C GLY A 32 -6.14 2.73 3.68
N VAL A 33 -5.88 3.14 2.44
CA VAL A 33 -6.92 3.27 1.38
C VAL A 33 -7.57 1.92 1.10
N LEU A 34 -6.78 0.85 0.91
CA LEU A 34 -7.31 -0.49 0.66
C LEU A 34 -8.16 -1.01 1.82
N LYS A 35 -7.74 -0.81 3.08
CA LYS A 35 -8.52 -1.20 4.27
C LYS A 35 -9.80 -0.39 4.43
N GLY A 36 -9.78 0.89 4.08
CA GLY A 36 -10.97 1.75 4.07
C GLY A 36 -11.99 1.29 3.04
N ARG A 37 -11.54 1.03 1.81
CA ARG A 37 -12.38 0.62 0.68
C ARG A 37 -12.90 -0.81 0.81
N PHE A 38 -12.05 -1.72 1.26
CA PHE A 38 -12.35 -3.16 1.35
C PHE A 38 -12.26 -3.64 2.78
N ARG A 39 -13.40 -3.69 3.46
CA ARG A 39 -13.51 -4.17 4.85
C ARG A 39 -13.04 -5.62 5.05
N CYS A 40 -12.95 -6.41 3.97
CA CYS A 40 -12.36 -7.75 4.03
C CYS A 40 -10.87 -7.76 4.40
N ILE A 41 -10.16 -6.64 4.27
CA ILE A 41 -8.75 -6.48 4.66
C ILE A 41 -8.61 -5.99 6.12
N LEU A 42 -9.71 -5.54 6.75
CA LEU A 42 -9.65 -4.92 8.08
C LEU A 42 -9.32 -5.95 9.18
N GLY A 43 -8.26 -5.68 9.94
CA GLY A 43 -7.62 -6.61 10.87
C GLY A 43 -8.43 -7.04 12.10
N GLU A 44 -9.60 -6.44 12.37
CA GLU A 44 -10.54 -6.97 13.38
C GLU A 44 -10.99 -8.41 13.07
N ARG A 45 -10.84 -8.82 11.81
CA ARG A 45 -10.87 -10.20 11.37
C ARG A 45 -9.53 -10.49 10.72
N VAL A 46 -8.50 -10.83 11.51
CA VAL A 46 -7.29 -11.48 10.96
C VAL A 46 -7.77 -12.46 9.90
N LEU A 47 -7.38 -12.25 8.65
CA LEU A 47 -7.82 -13.10 7.55
C LEU A 47 -7.43 -14.52 7.96
N ARG A 48 -8.43 -15.34 8.32
CA ARG A 48 -8.25 -16.73 8.78
C ARG A 48 -7.96 -17.64 7.58
N TYR A 49 -7.14 -17.14 6.68
CA TYR A 49 -6.76 -17.76 5.43
C TYR A 49 -5.27 -17.98 5.45
N ASP A 50 -4.85 -19.03 4.74
CA ASP A 50 -3.45 -19.26 4.43
C ASP A 50 -2.84 -17.99 3.79
N PRO A 51 -1.57 -17.64 4.09
CA PRO A 51 -0.89 -16.49 3.48
C PRO A 51 -1.01 -16.44 1.95
N GLN A 52 -1.00 -17.58 1.25
CA GLN A 52 -1.19 -17.63 -0.20
C GLN A 52 -2.56 -17.09 -0.60
N LYS A 53 -3.60 -17.50 0.12
CA LYS A 53 -4.98 -17.06 -0.12
C LYS A 53 -5.18 -15.59 0.28
N VAL A 54 -4.50 -15.12 1.32
CA VAL A 54 -4.45 -13.68 1.65
C VAL A 54 -3.86 -12.88 0.50
N GLY A 55 -2.77 -13.35 -0.11
CA GLY A 55 -2.15 -12.72 -1.29
C GLY A 55 -3.14 -12.56 -2.45
N ILE A 56 -3.91 -13.60 -2.77
CA ILE A 56 -4.94 -13.56 -3.82
C ILE A 56 -6.03 -12.52 -3.50
N ILE A 57 -6.52 -12.49 -2.26
CA ILE A 57 -7.55 -11.54 -1.83
C ILE A 57 -7.05 -10.10 -1.96
N VAL A 58 -5.83 -9.82 -1.50
CA VAL A 58 -5.20 -8.50 -1.61
C VAL A 58 -5.05 -8.11 -3.08
N ASN A 59 -4.58 -9.02 -3.94
CA ASN A 59 -4.38 -8.73 -5.36
C ASN A 59 -5.71 -8.39 -6.06
N ALA A 60 -6.77 -9.15 -5.76
CA ALA A 60 -8.11 -8.84 -6.26
C ALA A 60 -8.59 -7.45 -5.80
N CYS A 61 -8.34 -7.06 -4.55
CA CYS A 61 -8.69 -5.74 -4.04
C CYS A 61 -7.93 -4.61 -4.75
N VAL A 62 -6.66 -4.83 -5.09
CA VAL A 62 -5.86 -3.86 -5.87
C VAL A 62 -6.40 -3.70 -7.28
N VAL A 63 -6.70 -4.81 -7.98
CA VAL A 63 -7.29 -4.77 -9.32
C VAL A 63 -8.63 -4.02 -9.30
N LEU A 64 -9.50 -4.32 -8.35
CA LEU A 64 -10.78 -3.63 -8.19
C LEU A 64 -10.60 -2.14 -7.85
N HIS A 65 -9.62 -1.81 -7.01
CA HIS A 65 -9.28 -0.42 -6.69
C HIS A 65 -8.91 0.36 -7.95
N ASN A 66 -8.06 -0.22 -8.81
CA ASN A 66 -7.62 0.40 -10.06
C ASN A 66 -8.78 0.59 -11.04
N ILE A 67 -9.67 -0.41 -11.16
CA ILE A 67 -10.90 -0.29 -11.97
C ILE A 67 -11.77 0.87 -11.47
N CYS A 68 -11.92 1.02 -10.15
CA CYS A 68 -12.66 2.14 -9.59
C CYS A 68 -12.02 3.49 -9.90
N ILE A 69 -10.69 3.61 -9.80
CA ILE A 69 -9.98 4.85 -10.18
C ILE A 69 -10.22 5.16 -11.66
N ALA A 70 -10.04 4.18 -12.54
CA ALA A 70 -10.27 4.35 -13.98
C ALA A 70 -11.71 4.74 -14.32
N GLY A 71 -12.68 4.28 -13.53
CA GLY A 71 -14.09 4.63 -13.66
C GLY A 71 -14.51 5.93 -12.96
N GLY A 72 -13.58 6.71 -12.39
CA GLY A 72 -13.91 7.93 -11.65
C GLY A 72 -14.72 7.69 -10.36
N MET A 73 -14.72 6.46 -9.86
CA MET A 73 -15.38 6.11 -8.60
C MET A 73 -14.46 6.47 -7.44
N GLU A 74 -14.56 7.72 -7.00
CA GLU A 74 -13.85 8.21 -5.83
C GLU A 74 -14.32 7.45 -4.58
N PHE A 75 -13.36 7.05 -3.76
CA PHE A 75 -13.65 6.54 -2.43
C PHE A 75 -13.72 7.74 -1.48
N GLY A 76 -14.94 8.17 -1.13
CA GLY A 76 -15.17 9.25 -0.18
C GLY A 76 -14.61 8.89 1.20
N ALA A 77 -13.73 9.74 1.72
CA ALA A 77 -13.04 9.58 3.00
C ALA A 77 -13.96 9.78 4.23
N GLU A 78 -15.21 9.30 4.19
CA GLU A 78 -16.06 9.29 5.38
C GLU A 78 -15.68 8.09 6.26
N GLY A 79 -14.60 8.26 7.02
CA GLY A 79 -14.20 7.35 8.09
C GLY A 79 -12.72 6.95 8.15
N VAL A 80 -11.85 7.45 7.27
CA VAL A 80 -10.40 7.25 7.39
C VAL A 80 -9.72 8.59 7.14
N ALA A 81 -9.11 9.14 8.19
CA ALA A 81 -8.46 10.45 8.16
C ALA A 81 -7.39 10.54 7.05
N GLU A 82 -7.57 11.55 6.18
CA GLU A 82 -6.56 12.35 5.45
C GLU A 82 -5.41 11.63 4.73
N ALA A 83 -5.50 11.56 3.40
CA ALA A 83 -4.56 12.25 2.49
C ALA A 83 -4.76 11.78 1.04
N ASN A 84 -5.49 12.58 0.26
CA ASN A 84 -5.51 12.53 -1.21
C ASN A 84 -4.10 12.82 -1.76
N VAL A 85 -3.55 11.92 -2.57
CA VAL A 85 -2.77 12.18 -3.81
C VAL A 85 -2.78 10.87 -4.60
N ASP A 86 -3.07 10.97 -5.90
CA ASP A 86 -3.08 9.92 -6.91
C ASP A 86 -2.19 8.71 -6.60
N VAL A 87 -2.82 7.59 -6.26
CA VAL A 87 -2.16 6.29 -6.25
C VAL A 87 -2.35 5.70 -7.66
N VAL A 88 -1.44 6.03 -8.57
CA VAL A 88 -1.26 5.21 -9.77
C VAL A 88 -0.56 3.93 -9.30
N VAL A 89 -1.34 2.92 -8.90
CA VAL A 89 -0.81 1.57 -8.78
C VAL A 89 -0.74 1.06 -10.22
N GLU A 90 0.44 1.16 -10.85
CA GLU A 90 0.67 0.44 -12.10
C GLU A 90 0.29 -1.03 -11.91
N PRO A 91 -0.41 -1.63 -12.89
CA PRO A 91 -1.00 -2.94 -12.70
C PRO A 91 0.12 -3.96 -12.51
N LEU A 92 -0.01 -4.78 -11.45
CA LEU A 92 0.98 -5.79 -11.04
C LEU A 92 1.24 -6.88 -12.10
N VAL A 93 0.55 -6.84 -13.24
CA VAL A 93 0.75 -7.75 -14.37
C VAL A 93 2.15 -7.64 -14.96
N ASP A 94 2.80 -6.47 -14.87
CA ASP A 94 4.16 -6.30 -15.40
C ASP A 94 5.25 -6.87 -14.48
N VAL A 95 4.94 -7.20 -13.21
CA VAL A 95 5.94 -7.75 -12.25
C VAL A 95 5.96 -9.29 -12.28
N LEU A 96 4.96 -9.92 -12.89
CA LEU A 96 4.86 -11.38 -12.97
C LEU A 96 5.43 -11.96 -14.27
N GLU A 97 5.65 -11.15 -15.32
CA GLU A 97 6.32 -11.61 -16.54
C GLU A 97 7.86 -11.63 -16.44
N GLU A 98 8.45 -11.01 -15.41
CA GLU A 98 9.91 -11.09 -15.18
C GLU A 98 10.33 -12.30 -14.31
N TYR A 99 9.39 -13.21 -14.02
CA TYR A 99 9.62 -14.43 -13.22
C TYR A 99 9.22 -15.72 -13.95
N VAL A 100 9.35 -15.75 -15.28
CA VAL A 100 9.32 -16.95 -16.13
C VAL A 100 10.49 -16.91 -17.12
#